data_AF-A0A522GID1-F1
#
_entry.id   AF-A0A522GID1-F1
#
_cell.length_a   1.000
_cell.length_b   1.000
_cell.length_c   1.000
_cell.angle_alpha   90.00
_cell.angle_beta   90.00
_cell.angle_gamma   90.00
#
_symmetry.space_group_name_H-M   'P 1'
#
loop_
_entity.id
_entity.type
_entity.pdbx_description
1 polymer ?
#
loop_
_entity_poly.entity_id
_entity_poly.type
_entity_poly.pdbx_seq_one_letter_code
_entity_poly.pdbx_strand_id
1 'polypeptide(L)' 'NCFNLTLAATYRARELAQGHEARITTDDKPTVTALREVAQGVTGLEMLRKVPS' A
#
# COMPACT_ATOMS: atom_id res chain seq x y z
N ASN A 1 1.73 6.05 14.78
CA ASN A 1 0.41 5.42 15.05
C ASN A 1 0.26 4.23 14.10
N CYS A 2 0.02 3.04 14.62
CA CYS A 2 0.01 1.79 13.83
C CYS A 2 -1.22 1.66 12.93
N PHE A 3 -2.36 2.24 13.31
CA PHE A 3 -3.60 2.19 12.54
C PHE A 3 -3.47 2.91 11.19
N ASN A 4 -2.76 4.02 11.15
CA ASN A 4 -2.51 4.79 9.94
C ASN A 4 -1.69 4.00 8.90
N LEU A 5 -0.72 3.20 9.37
CA LEU A 5 0.09 2.35 8.48
C LEU A 5 -0.73 1.19 7.92
N THR A 6 -1.57 0.54 8.75
CA THR A 6 -2.49 -0.49 8.29
C THR A 6 -3.46 0.04 7.25
N LEU A 7 -4.02 1.24 7.47
CA LEU A 7 -4.95 1.87 6.52
C LEU A 7 -4.27 2.26 5.20
N ALA A 8 -3.04 2.75 5.26
CA ALA A 8 -2.25 3.03 4.06
C ALA A 8 -1.95 1.74 3.26
N ALA A 9 -1.60 0.65 3.95
CA ALA A 9 -1.32 -0.64 3.32
C ALA A 9 -2.56 -1.25 2.66
N THR A 10 -3.74 -1.17 3.29
CA THR A 10 -4.98 -1.70 2.71
C THR A 10 -5.43 -0.91 1.48
N TYR A 11 -5.33 0.41 1.52
CA TYR A 11 -5.63 1.25 0.36
C TYR A 11 -4.71 0.90 -0.81
N ARG A 12 -3.41 0.75 -0.55
CA ARG A 12 -2.45 0.37 -1.57
C ARG A 12 -2.69 -1.04 -2.12
N ALA A 13 -3.02 -2.00 -1.28
CA ALA A 13 -3.36 -3.35 -1.72
C ALA A 13 -4.54 -3.34 -2.70
N ARG A 14 -5.50 -2.43 -2.52
CA ARG A 14 -6.63 -2.25 -3.43
C ARG A 14 -6.21 -1.67 -4.78
N GLU A 15 -5.34 -0.67 -4.80
CA GLU A 15 -4.80 -0.11 -6.07
C GLU A 15 -4.08 -1.21 -6.88
N LEU A 16 -3.25 -2.02 -6.21
CA LEU A 16 -2.55 -3.14 -6.83
C LEU A 16 -3.52 -4.20 -7.37
N ALA A 17 -4.56 -4.52 -6.61
CA ALA A 17 -5.61 -5.44 -7.06
C ALA A 17 -6.42 -4.89 -8.26
N GLN A 18 -6.47 -3.57 -8.43
CA GLN A 18 -7.07 -2.90 -9.59
C GLN A 18 -6.13 -2.83 -10.81
N GLY A 19 -4.91 -3.36 -10.70
CA GLY A 19 -3.93 -3.39 -11.80
C GLY A 19 -2.97 -2.21 -11.85
N HIS A 20 -2.85 -1.43 -10.77
CA HIS A 20 -1.79 -0.42 -10.69
C HIS A 20 -0.41 -1.07 -10.57
N GLU A 21 0.61 -0.45 -11.16
CA GLU A 21 1.98 -0.92 -11.06
C GLU A 21 2.47 -0.96 -9.60
N ALA A 22 3.09 -2.08 -9.25
CA ALA A 22 3.81 -2.24 -8.00
C ALA A 22 5.12 -1.45 -8.07
N ARG A 23 5.42 -0.68 -7.02
CA ARG A 23 6.70 0.05 -6.88
C ARG A 23 7.85 -0.89 -6.52
N ILE A 24 7.53 -2.11 -6.07
CA ILE A 24 8.48 -3.19 -5.78
C ILE A 24 8.18 -4.37 -6.68
N THR A 25 9.22 -4.94 -7.29
CA THR A 25 9.13 -6.20 -8.04
C THR A 25 8.85 -7.34 -7.07
N THR A 26 7.67 -7.93 -7.18
CA THR A 26 7.26 -9.06 -6.34
C THR A 26 6.20 -9.88 -7.06
N ASP A 27 6.27 -11.20 -6.89
CA ASP A 27 5.31 -12.18 -7.42
C ASP A 27 4.18 -12.48 -6.40
N ASP A 28 4.26 -11.85 -5.23
CA ASP A 28 3.32 -12.05 -4.14
C ASP A 28 1.93 -11.44 -4.40
N LYS A 29 0.94 -11.93 -3.63
CA LYS A 29 -0.40 -11.35 -3.58
C LYS A 29 -0.36 -9.85 -3.26
N PRO A 30 -1.29 -9.02 -3.80
CA PRO A 30 -1.25 -7.56 -3.69
C PRO A 30 -1.19 -7.04 -2.25
N THR A 31 -1.79 -7.77 -1.30
CA THR A 31 -1.72 -7.42 0.13
C THR A 31 -0.31 -7.53 0.71
N VAL A 32 0.46 -8.55 0.31
CA VAL A 32 1.83 -8.76 0.77
C VAL A 32 2.76 -7.75 0.11
N THR A 33 2.55 -7.47 -1.18
CA THR A 33 3.24 -6.41 -1.92
C THR A 33 3.06 -5.04 -1.24
N ALA A 34 1.83 -4.67 -0.89
CA ALA A 34 1.56 -3.40 -0.21
C ALA A 34 2.24 -3.32 1.16
N LEU A 35 2.23 -4.40 1.95
CA LEU A 35 2.93 -4.44 3.24
C LEU A 35 4.45 -4.33 3.07
N ARG A 36 5.02 -4.94 2.04
CA ARG A 36 6.44 -4.79 1.69
C ARG A 36 6.79 -3.38 1.25
N GLU A 37 5.95 -2.75 0.43
CA GLU A 37 6.11 -1.34 0.03
C GLU A 37 6.09 -0.41 1.25
N VAL A 38 5.23 -0.68 2.23
CA VAL A 38 5.19 0.08 3.49
C VAL A 38 6.40 -0.20 4.36
N ALA A 39 6.88 -1.45 4.44
CA ALA A 39 8.07 -1.80 5.20
C ALA A 39 9.35 -1.21 4.60
N GLN A 40 9.44 -1.08 3.28
CA GLN A 40 10.56 -0.43 2.59
C GLN A 40 10.45 1.10 2.54
N GLY A 41 9.35 1.68 3.03
CA GLY A 41 9.13 3.13 3.02
C GLY A 41 8.86 3.72 1.64
N VAL A 42 8.62 2.87 0.64
CA VAL A 42 8.33 3.29 -0.75
C VAL A 42 6.88 3.75 -0.89
N THR A 43 5.98 3.23 -0.04
CA THR A 43 4.60 3.67 0.08
C THR A 43 4.28 3.91 1.56
N GLY A 44 3.54 4.96 1.91
CA GLY A 44 3.26 5.26 3.32
C GLY A 44 2.04 6.15 3.52
N LEU A 45 2.16 7.10 4.46
CA LEU A 45 1.07 8.02 4.84
C LEU A 45 0.56 8.89 3.68
N GLU A 46 1.26 8.95 2.54
CA GLU A 46 0.76 9.57 1.30
C GLU A 46 -0.60 8.99 0.87
N MET A 47 -0.83 7.70 1.13
CA MET A 47 -2.07 7.01 0.75
C MET A 47 -3.28 7.53 1.52
N LEU A 48 -3.07 8.04 2.75
CA LEU A 48 -4.15 8.57 3.57
C LEU A 48 -4.67 9.92 3.05
N ARG A 49 -3.88 10.65 2.26
CA ARG A 49 -4.34 11.90 1.62
C ARG A 49 -5.30 11.64 0.46
N LYS A 50 -5.30 10.42 -0.09
CA LYS A 50 -6.23 10.01 -1.16
C LYS A 50 -7.59 9.57 -0.60
N VAL A 51 -7.72 9.41 0.71
CA VAL A 51 -8.99 9.08 1.34
C VAL A 51 -9.77 10.39 1.51
N PRO A 52 -10.91 10.60 0.82
CA PRO A 52 -11.75 11.76 1.07
C PRO A 52 -12.26 11.69 2.51
N SER A 53 -12.20 12.82 3.22
CA SER A 53 -12.74 12.97 4.58
C SER A 53 -14.27 13.03 4.57
#